data_AF-A0A4R3F1W1-F1
#
_entry.id   AF-A0A4R3F1W1-F1
#
_cell.length_a   1.000
_cell.length_b   1.000
_cell.length_c   1.000
_cell.angle_alpha   90.00
_cell.angle_beta   90.00
_cell.angle_gamma   90.00
#
_symmetry.space_group_name_H-M   'P 1'
#
loop_
_entity.id
_entity.type
_entity.pdbx_description
1 polymer ?
#
loop_
_entity_poly.entity_id
_entity_poly.type
_entity_poly.pdbx_seq_one_letter_code
_entity_poly.pdbx_strand_id
1 'polypeptide(L)'
;MYSGFFKVERDLSGNNSMRDVVTKESFDSFFREHASLAELADGWMFPWQLRRALKKANIYPVWASRHRRALTFYRRAEVKAYRLENP
;
A
#
# COMPACT_ATOMS: atom_id res chain seq x y z
N MET A 1 -11.33 -4.46 -8.54
CA MET A 1 -12.12 -3.26 -8.23
C MET A 1 -11.18 -2.29 -7.53
N TYR A 2 -10.95 -1.10 -8.10
CA TYR A 2 -10.06 -0.07 -7.54
C TYR A 2 -10.63 0.38 -6.19
N SER A 3 -10.19 -0.30 -5.15
CA SER A 3 -10.88 -0.45 -3.87
C SER A 3 -10.67 0.77 -3.00
N GLY A 4 -11.54 1.79 -3.09
CA GLY A 4 -11.77 2.79 -2.04
C GLY A 4 -10.61 3.70 -1.60
N PHE A 5 -9.38 3.50 -2.11
CA PHE A 5 -8.19 4.24 -1.70
C PHE A 5 -8.01 5.55 -2.45
N PHE A 6 -8.56 5.65 -3.66
CA PHE A 6 -8.33 6.77 -4.55
C PHE A 6 -9.66 7.41 -4.93
N LYS A 7 -9.72 8.74 -4.85
CA LYS A 7 -10.81 9.49 -5.45
C LYS A 7 -10.54 9.52 -6.95
N VAL A 8 -11.51 9.01 -7.70
CA VAL A 8 -11.46 8.95 -9.15
C VAL A 8 -12.25 10.14 -9.70
N GLU A 9 -11.58 11.00 -10.45
CA GLU A 9 -12.22 12.06 -11.22
C GLU A 9 -12.32 11.67 -12.70
N ARG A 10 -13.44 12.05 -13.33
CA ARG A 10 -13.67 11.81 -14.75
C ARG A 10 -13.06 12.95 -15.53
N ASP A 11 -11.98 12.68 -16.26
CA ASP A 11 -11.46 13.62 -17.25
C ASP A 11 -12.23 13.46 -18.57
N LEU A 12 -12.75 14.58 -19.09
CA LEU A 12 -13.46 14.66 -20.37
C LEU A 12 -12.57 15.27 -21.48
N SER A 13 -11.31 15.61 -21.17
CA SER A 13 -10.39 16.21 -22.12
C SER A 13 -9.73 15.15 -23.02
N GLY A 14 -10.37 14.89 -24.16
CA GLY A 14 -9.73 14.28 -25.33
C GLY A 14 -10.15 12.84 -25.66
N ASN A 15 -10.73 12.67 -26.85
CA ASN A 15 -11.05 11.41 -27.53
C ASN A 15 -11.67 10.32 -26.64
N ASN A 16 -12.95 10.50 -26.30
CA ASN A 16 -13.99 9.47 -26.04
C ASN A 16 -13.62 8.26 -25.14
N SER A 17 -12.54 8.33 -24.38
CA SER A 17 -12.10 7.28 -23.47
C SER A 17 -12.19 7.81 -22.04
N MET A 18 -13.17 7.30 -21.29
CA MET A 18 -13.27 7.59 -19.86
C MET A 18 -12.02 7.03 -19.17
N ARG A 19 -11.24 7.90 -18.53
CA ARG A 19 -10.08 7.49 -17.73
C ARG A 19 -10.34 7.87 -16.28
N ASP A 20 -10.18 6.89 -15.42
CA ASP A 20 -10.21 7.09 -13.98
C ASP A 20 -8.90 7.79 -13.58
N VAL A 21 -8.94 9.10 -13.32
CA VAL A 21 -7.77 9.86 -12.87
C VAL A 21 -7.78 9.92 -11.34
N VAL A 22 -6.70 9.47 -10.73
CA VAL A 22 -6.48 9.59 -9.28
C VAL A 22 -6.12 11.03 -8.96
N THR A 23 -6.86 11.67 -8.06
CA THR A 23 -6.49 13.03 -7.61
C THR A 23 -5.17 13.00 -6.85
N LYS A 24 -4.35 14.05 -7.01
CA LYS A 24 -3.10 14.20 -6.26
C LYS A 24 -3.30 14.04 -4.76
N GLU A 25 -4.35 14.64 -4.21
CA GLU A 25 -4.67 14.56 -2.78
C GLU A 25 -4.91 13.12 -2.31
N SER A 26 -5.67 12.33 -3.09
CA SER A 26 -5.93 10.93 -2.74
C SER A 26 -4.68 10.05 -2.89
N PHE A 27 -3.82 10.36 -3.86
CA PHE A 27 -2.51 9.75 -3.99
C PHE A 27 -1.63 10.05 -2.77
N ASP A 28 -1.48 11.33 -2.40
CA ASP A 28 -0.65 11.75 -1.28
C ASP A 28 -1.17 11.17 0.05
N SER A 29 -2.50 11.12 0.24
CA SER A 29 -3.13 10.51 1.41
C SER A 29 -2.79 9.01 1.51
N PHE A 30 -2.84 8.29 0.39
CA PHE A 30 -2.50 6.87 0.37
C PHE A 30 -1.07 6.61 0.85
N PHE A 31 -0.07 7.33 0.33
CA PHE A 31 1.34 7.15 0.71
C PHE A 31 1.70 7.69 2.10
N ARG A 32 0.88 8.59 2.65
CA ARG A 32 1.00 9.05 4.04
C ARG A 32 0.61 7.95 5.03
N GLU A 33 -0.44 7.20 4.74
CA GLU A 33 -0.95 6.14 5.62
C GLU A 33 -0.34 4.76 5.37
N HIS A 34 0.06 4.50 4.13
CA HIS A 34 0.53 3.20 3.68
C HIS A 34 1.98 3.27 3.23
N ALA A 35 2.69 2.16 3.35
CA ALA A 35 4.06 2.02 2.88
C ALA A 35 4.24 0.66 2.23
N SER A 36 5.20 0.60 1.31
CA SER A 36 5.57 -0.66 0.69
C SER A 36 6.23 -1.58 1.70
N LEU A 37 6.09 -2.89 1.50
CA LEU A 37 6.78 -3.90 2.32
C LEU A 37 8.30 -3.68 2.36
N ALA A 38 8.89 -3.23 1.24
CA ALA A 38 10.32 -2.95 1.17
C ALA A 38 10.71 -1.76 2.07
N GLU A 39 9.95 -0.67 2.00
CA GLU A 39 10.17 0.51 2.84
C GLU A 39 10.00 0.18 4.33
N LEU A 40 9.01 -0.64 4.68
CA LEU A 40 8.76 -1.03 6.07
C LEU A 40 9.81 -1.99 6.65
N ALA A 41 10.46 -2.77 5.78
CA ALA A 41 11.50 -3.73 6.16
C ALA A 41 12.89 -3.08 6.23
N ASP A 42 13.07 -1.92 5.61
CA ASP A 42 14.36 -1.26 5.49
C ASP A 42 14.98 -0.98 6.86
N GLY A 43 16.28 -1.28 6.98
CA GLY A 43 17.02 -1.18 8.23
C GLY A 43 16.52 -2.08 9.38
N TRP A 44 15.63 -3.05 9.13
CA TRP A 44 15.11 -3.95 10.15
C TRP A 44 15.32 -5.43 9.82
N MET A 45 14.81 -5.90 8.67
CA MET A 45 14.92 -7.30 8.25
C MET A 45 14.68 -7.44 6.75
N PHE A 46 14.84 -8.64 6.19
CA PHE A 46 14.50 -8.84 4.78
C PHE A 46 12.98 -8.74 4.55
N PRO A 47 12.51 -8.14 3.43
CA PRO A 47 11.08 -7.98 3.14
C PRO A 47 10.28 -9.30 3.20
N TRP A 48 10.86 -10.41 2.77
CA TRP A 48 10.20 -11.72 2.80
C TRP A 48 10.01 -12.26 4.22
N GLN A 49 10.94 -11.95 5.15
CA GLN A 49 10.82 -12.30 6.57
C GLN A 49 9.70 -11.47 7.20
N LEU A 50 9.71 -10.15 6.97
CA LEU A 50 8.67 -9.25 7.47
C LEU A 50 7.29 -9.71 7.01
N ARG A 51 7.13 -10.04 5.72
CA ARG A 51 5.85 -10.55 5.20
C ARG A 51 5.37 -11.81 5.93
N ARG A 52 6.28 -12.74 6.21
CA ARG A 52 5.93 -13.99 6.91
C ARG A 52 5.54 -13.72 8.36
N ALA A 53 6.26 -12.81 9.02
CA ALA A 53 5.99 -12.34 10.37
C ALA A 53 4.62 -11.65 10.48
N LEU A 54 4.37 -10.65 9.63
CA LEU A 54 3.08 -9.94 9.57
C LEU A 54 1.91 -10.90 9.30
N LYS A 55 2.07 -11.84 8.34
CA LYS A 55 1.04 -12.84 8.08
C LYS A 55 0.75 -13.72 9.32
N LYS A 56 1.77 -14.08 10.10
CA LYS A 56 1.60 -14.85 11.34
C LYS A 56 0.89 -14.04 12.43
N ALA A 57 1.08 -12.73 12.44
CA ALA A 57 0.38 -11.78 13.30
C ALA A 57 -1.01 -11.37 12.78
N ASN A 58 -1.53 -12.01 11.73
CA ASN A 58 -2.79 -11.65 11.06
C ASN A 58 -2.83 -10.21 10.52
N ILE A 59 -1.68 -9.64 10.21
CA ILE A 59 -1.56 -8.34 9.52
C ILE A 59 -1.45 -8.60 8.02
N TYR A 60 -2.44 -8.12 7.27
CA TYR A 60 -2.56 -8.35 5.83
C TYR A 60 -2.32 -7.08 5.03
N PRO A 61 -1.81 -7.18 3.80
CA PRO A 61 -1.59 -6.02 2.96
C PRO A 61 -2.93 -5.38 2.57
N VAL A 62 -2.98 -4.05 2.62
CA VAL A 62 -4.13 -3.28 2.11
C VAL A 62 -4.24 -3.33 0.60
N TRP A 63 -3.10 -3.50 -0.07
CA TRP A 63 -3.02 -3.63 -1.51
C TRP A 63 -1.85 -4.52 -1.89
N ALA A 64 -2.09 -5.47 -2.78
CA ALA A 64 -1.08 -6.38 -3.27
C ALA A 64 -1.31 -6.68 -4.75
N SER A 65 -0.34 -6.33 -5.59
CA SER A 65 -0.34 -6.80 -6.99
C SER A 65 0.12 -8.25 -7.06
N ARG A 66 -0.71 -9.14 -7.64
CA ARG A 66 -0.36 -10.57 -7.85
C ARG A 66 0.93 -10.75 -8.65
N HIS A 67 1.23 -9.85 -9.58
CA HIS A 67 2.37 -9.97 -10.50
C HIS A 67 3.61 -9.21 -10.03
N ARG A 68 3.46 -8.18 -9.18
CA ARG A 68 4.58 -7.36 -8.70
C ARG A 68 4.60 -7.35 -7.18
N ARG A 69 5.36 -8.26 -6.59
CA ARG A 69 5.53 -8.40 -5.13
C ARG A 69 6.06 -7.11 -4.46
N ALA A 70 6.83 -6.30 -5.19
CA ALA A 70 7.30 -4.98 -4.74
C ALA A 70 6.15 -3.98 -4.49
N LEU A 71 5.00 -4.19 -5.14
CA LEU A 71 3.78 -3.40 -4.99
C LEU A 71 2.84 -4.06 -3.98
N THR A 72 3.38 -4.35 -2.79
CA THR A 72 2.61 -4.82 -1.64
C THR A 72 2.68 -3.76 -0.55
N PHE A 73 1.52 -3.21 -0.19
CA PHE A 73 1.40 -2.09 0.74
C PHE A 73 0.66 -2.53 1.99
N TYR A 74 1.14 -2.03 3.12
CA TYR A 74 0.54 -2.24 4.45
C TYR A 74 0.26 -0.89 5.09
N ARG A 75 -0.62 -0.86 6.09
CA ARG A 75 -0.79 0.32 6.93
C ARG A 75 0.46 0.52 7.77
N ARG A 76 1.01 1.74 7.76
CA ARG A 76 2.19 2.07 8.57
C ARG A 76 1.94 1.85 10.06
N ALA A 77 0.74 2.21 10.54
CA ALA A 77 0.40 2.11 11.95
C ALA A 77 0.45 0.67 12.48
N GLU A 78 -0.12 -0.29 11.74
CA GLU A 78 -0.15 -1.71 12.14
C GLU A 78 1.26 -2.31 12.20
N VAL A 79 2.09 -2.01 11.19
CA VAL A 79 3.46 -2.54 11.16
C VAL A 79 4.36 -1.87 12.20
N LYS A 80 4.14 -0.59 12.50
CA LYS A 80 4.83 0.10 13.62
C LYS A 80 4.44 -0.51 14.97
N ALA A 81 3.17 -0.77 15.21
CA ALA A 81 2.71 -1.42 16.44
C ALA A 81 3.33 -2.81 16.59
N TYR A 82 3.28 -3.62 15.52
CA TYR A 82 3.92 -4.93 15.50
C TYR A 82 5.41 -4.88 15.80
N ARG A 83 6.14 -3.90 15.24
CA ARG A 83 7.57 -3.70 15.49
C ARG A 83 7.88 -3.30 16.94
N LEU A 84 7.04 -2.47 17.56
CA LEU A 84 7.22 -2.09 18.98
C LEU A 84 7.05 -3.29 19.92
N GLU A 85 6.17 -4.22 19.57
CA GLU A 85 5.95 -5.47 20.31
C GLU A 85 7.01 -6.55 20.00
N ASN A 86 7.78 -6.38 18.92
CA ASN A 86 8.76 -7.34 18.42
C ASN A 86 10.03 -6.61 17.92
N PRO A 87 10.90 -6.11 18.84
CA PRO A 87 12.08 -5.33 18.48
C PRO A 87 13.08 -6.10 17.59
#